data_AF-A0A0A0JHR6-F1
#
_entry.id   AF-A0A0A0JHR6-F1
#
_cell.length_a   1.000
_cell.length_b   1.000
_cell.length_c   1.000
_cell.angle_alpha   90.00
_cell.angle_beta   90.00
_cell.angle_gamma   90.00
#
_symmetry.space_group_name_H-M   'P 1'
#
loop_
_entity.id
_entity.type
_entity.pdbx_description
1 polymer ?
#
loop_
_entity_poly.entity_id
_entity_poly.type
_entity_poly.pdbx_seq_one_letter_code
_entity_poly.pdbx_strand_id
1 'polypeptide(L)' 'MLVQDLHVRIIDAATGELLRELVLDPHRTYHGTGRPPGPHKKKDRTHNS' A
#
# COMPACT_ATOMS: atom_id res chain seq x y z
N MET A 1 -22.52 -7.17 6.19
CA MET A 1 -21.85 -7.33 4.88
C MET A 1 -21.12 -8.66 4.91
N LEU A 2 -21.46 -9.61 4.04
CA LEU A 2 -20.79 -10.91 3.94
C LEU A 2 -19.76 -10.79 2.82
N VAL A 3 -18.48 -10.70 3.16
CA VAL A 3 -17.39 -10.79 2.17
C VAL A 3 -16.82 -12.19 2.26
N GLN A 4 -17.01 -12.98 1.21
CA GLN A 4 -16.28 -14.23 0.99
C GLN A 4 -15.01 -13.88 0.18
N ASP A 5 -13.94 -14.67 0.33
CA ASP A 5 -12.62 -14.46 -0.28
C ASP A 5 -11.73 -13.35 0.31
N LEU A 6 -11.51 -13.35 1.62
CA LEU A 6 -10.46 -12.55 2.26
C LEU A 6 -9.08 -13.22 2.25
N HIS A 7 -8.96 -14.43 1.69
CA HIS A 7 -7.70 -15.19 1.66
C HIS A 7 -6.87 -14.80 0.44
N VAL A 8 -5.74 -14.13 0.67
CA VAL A 8 -4.73 -13.85 -0.34
C VAL A 8 -3.64 -14.91 -0.26
N ARG A 9 -3.31 -15.51 -1.41
CA ARG A 9 -2.22 -16.48 -1.54
C ARG A 9 -1.16 -15.91 -2.47
N ILE A 10 0.10 -15.97 -2.04
CA ILE A 10 1.25 -15.65 -2.88
C ILE A 10 1.86 -16.97 -3.31
N ILE A 11 1.90 -17.20 -4.62
CA ILE A 11 2.46 -18.40 -5.22
C ILE A 11 3.72 -18.08 -6.00
N ASP A 12 4.63 -19.03 -6.07
CA ASP A 12 5.69 -19.01 -7.07
C ASP A 12 5.06 -19.20 -8.46
N ALA A 13 5.39 -18.32 -9.40
CA ALA A 13 4.77 -18.31 -10.72
C ALA A 13 5.28 -19.44 -11.63
N ALA A 14 6.47 -19.97 -11.38
CA ALA A 14 7.10 -21.01 -12.19
C ALA A 14 6.78 -22.42 -11.68
N THR A 15 6.75 -22.60 -10.36
CA THR A 15 6.48 -23.92 -9.74
C THR A 15 5.04 -24.09 -9.27
N GLY A 16 4.30 -23.00 -9.06
CA GLY A 16 2.95 -23.03 -8.49
C GLY A 16 2.94 -23.27 -6.98
N GLU A 17 4.09 -23.26 -6.32
CA GLU A 17 4.20 -23.51 -4.89
C GLU A 17 3.66 -22.33 -4.07
N LEU A 18 2.96 -22.62 -2.98
CA LEU A 18 2.46 -21.60 -2.05
C LEU A 18 3.61 -21.05 -1.21
N LEU A 19 3.89 -19.76 -1.35
CA LEU A 19 4.93 -19.06 -0.60
C LEU A 19 4.37 -18.42 0.67
N ARG A 20 3.15 -17.85 0.61
CA ARG A 20 2.50 -17.16 1.76
C ARG A 20 0.99 -17.19 1.67
N GLU A 21 0.33 -17.15 2.82
CA GLU A 21 -1.11 -16.96 2.97
C GLU A 21 -1.40 -15.78 3.92
N LEU A 22 -2.38 -14.96 3.57
CA LEU A 22 -2.82 -13.79 4.34
C LEU A 22 -4.34 -13.71 4.35
N VAL A 23 -4.92 -13.24 5.46
CA VAL A 23 -6.34 -12.88 5.56
C VAL A 23 -6.48 -11.35 5.57
N LEU A 24 -7.24 -10.81 4.63
CA LEU A 24 -7.56 -9.38 4.52
C LEU A 24 -8.61 -8.98 5.56
N ASP A 25 -8.40 -7.84 6.23
CA ASP A 25 -9.43 -7.19 7.03
C ASP A 25 -10.14 -6.10 6.19
N PRO A 26 -11.42 -6.26 5.84
CA PRO A 26 -12.13 -5.31 4.99
C PRO A 26 -12.37 -3.94 5.67
N HIS A 27 -12.13 -3.83 6.98
CA HIS A 27 -12.26 -2.57 7.73
C HIS A 27 -10.95 -1.80 7.82
N ARG A 28 -9.84 -2.36 7.33
CA ARG A 28 -8.52 -1.71 7.35
C ARG A 28 -8.11 -1.26 5.96
N THR A 29 -7.58 -0.05 5.92
CA THR A 29 -6.99 0.54 4.72
C THR A 29 -5.51 0.18 4.67
N TYR A 30 -5.14 -0.80 3.84
CA TYR A 30 -3.77 -1.35 3.76
C TYR A 30 -2.80 -0.59 2.83
N HIS A 31 -3.11 0.64 2.44
CA HIS A 31 -2.28 1.35 1.46
C HIS A 31 -0.96 1.87 2.08
N GLY A 32 0.16 1.57 1.41
CA GLY A 32 1.28 2.51 1.32
C GLY A 32 1.07 3.36 0.07
N THR A 33 1.24 4.68 0.14
CA THR A 33 0.96 5.57 -1.01
C THR A 33 1.88 5.30 -2.21
N GLY A 34 2.96 4.54 -2.03
CA GLY A 34 3.99 4.29 -3.05
C GLY A 34 4.69 5.56 -3.54
N ARG A 35 4.26 6.73 -3.06
CA ARG A 35 4.75 8.03 -3.46
C ARG A 35 5.95 8.35 -2.60
N PRO A 36 7.12 8.61 -3.20
CA PRO A 36 8.19 9.24 -2.44
C PRO A 36 7.66 10.56 -1.85
N PRO A 37 8.17 11.01 -0.69
CA PRO A 37 7.77 12.30 -0.10
C PRO A 37 7.85 13.39 -1.18
N GLY A 38 6.77 14.16 -1.33
CA GLY A 38 6.74 15.26 -2.27
C GLY A 38 7.89 16.24 -2.00
N PRO A 39 8.38 16.98 -3.01
CA PRO A 39 9.51 17.89 -2.83
C PRO A 39 9.22 18.86 -1.67
N HIS A 40 10.22 19.04 -0.79
CA HIS A 40 10.13 20.02 0.29
C HIS A 40 9.85 21.40 -0.32
N LYS A 41 8.70 21.99 0.02
CA LYS A 41 8.42 23.38 -0.35
C LYS A 41 9.56 24.26 0.19
N LYS A 42 10.36 24.85 -0.70
CA LYS A 42 11.25 25.95 -0.29
C LYS A 42 10.33 27.07 0.18
N LYS A 43 10.54 27.56 1.40
CA LYS A 43 9.90 28.80 1.84
C LYS A 43 10.48 29.90 0.97
N ASP A 44 9.72 30.38 0.00
CA ASP A 44 10.05 31.62 -0.68
C ASP A 44 10.06 32.70 0.40
N ARG A 45 11.26 33.18 0.71
CA ARG A 45 11.47 34.28 1.64
C ARG A 45 11.06 35.55 0.89
N THR A 46 9.77 35.86 0.89
CA THR A 46 9.27 37.12 0.35
C THR A 46 9.94 38.26 1.11
N HIS A 47 10.88 38.94 0.46
CA HIS A 47 11.29 40.28 0.83
C HIS A 47 10.21 41.23 0.31
N ASN A 48 9.44 41.82 1.23
CA ASN A 48 8.88 43.15 1.04
C ASN A 48 8.27 43.64 2.36
N SER A 49 8.97 44.56 3.02
CA SER A 49 8.60 45.99 3.10
C SER A 49 9.72 46.75 3.78
#